data_AF-A0A1V5APT8-F1
#
_entry.id   AF-A0A1V5APT8-F1
#
_cell.length_a   1.000
_cell.length_b   1.000
_cell.length_c   1.000
_cell.angle_alpha   90.00
_cell.angle_beta   90.00
_cell.angle_gamma   90.00
#
_symmetry.space_group_name_H-M   'P 1'
#
loop_
_entity.id
_entity.type
_entity.pdbx_description
1 polymer ?
#
loop_
_entity_poly.entity_id
_entity_poly.type
_entity_poly.pdbx_seq_one_letter_code
_entity_poly.pdbx_strand_id
1 'polypeptide(L)'
;MGTPVDLGDGWLVTVLSIMPDATQTILKENMFNDPPKAGNQFFMARVRVSYNGGGSKSFGGSFRLRAMGPSAIGYSTFENSAGVTPDPLPDSEVFSGGSIEGSIAWQIKSSDASSLVMYDSPLFSSSDRTYMAFYGGPIAYSSLFSSDKEWAQKGYGKMGRY
;
A
#
# COMPACT_ATOMS: atom_id res chain seq x y z
N MET A 1 9.07 4.60 6.77
CA MET A 1 10.03 3.66 6.12
C MET A 1 10.79 2.87 7.17
N GLY A 2 11.22 1.65 6.85
CA GLY A 2 12.06 0.81 7.71
C GLY A 2 11.35 0.09 8.87
N THR A 3 10.11 0.48 9.19
CA THR A 3 9.27 -0.19 10.21
C THR A 3 8.39 -1.26 9.55
N PRO A 4 8.39 -2.51 10.05
CA PRO A 4 7.42 -3.52 9.64
C PRO A 4 6.00 -3.12 10.05
N VAL A 5 5.06 -3.28 9.13
CA VAL A 5 3.63 -3.03 9.32
C VAL A 5 2.88 -4.34 9.16
N ASP A 6 2.07 -4.68 10.17
CA ASP A 6 1.21 -5.86 10.16
C ASP A 6 -0.01 -5.61 9.28
N LEU A 7 -0.19 -6.44 8.26
CA LEU A 7 -1.33 -6.41 7.35
C LEU A 7 -2.51 -7.24 7.84
N GLY A 8 -2.35 -7.92 8.97
CA GLY A 8 -3.19 -9.02 9.36
C GLY A 8 -2.90 -10.26 8.51
N ASP A 9 -3.57 -11.35 8.85
CA ASP A 9 -3.48 -12.62 8.13
C ASP A 9 -2.07 -13.30 8.10
N GLY A 10 -1.12 -12.75 8.87
CA GLY A 10 0.23 -13.26 9.09
C GLY A 10 1.32 -12.58 8.28
N TRP A 11 1.02 -11.54 7.48
CA TRP A 11 2.03 -10.81 6.73
C TRP A 11 2.48 -9.53 7.41
N LEU A 12 3.80 -9.32 7.40
CA LEU A 12 4.42 -8.04 7.69
C LEU A 12 5.01 -7.46 6.41
N VAL A 13 4.84 -6.17 6.18
CA VAL A 13 5.48 -5.45 5.07
C VAL A 13 6.34 -4.32 5.60
N THR A 14 7.55 -4.20 5.07
CA THR A 14 8.48 -3.12 5.37
C THR A 14 8.84 -2.41 4.07
N VAL A 15 8.64 -1.09 4.01
CA VAL A 15 9.21 -0.28 2.92
C VAL A 15 10.69 -0.04 3.20
N LEU A 16 11.55 -0.57 2.34
CA LEU A 16 13.01 -0.46 2.45
C LEU A 16 13.54 0.82 1.81
N SER A 17 13.11 1.12 0.58
CA SER A 17 13.50 2.32 -0.17
C SER A 17 12.39 2.78 -1.11
N ILE A 18 12.47 4.03 -1.55
CA ILE A 18 11.58 4.61 -2.56
C ILE A 18 12.39 5.34 -3.64
N MET A 19 11.80 5.41 -4.83
CA MET A 19 12.26 6.23 -5.95
C MET A 19 11.04 6.98 -6.49
N PRO A 20 10.83 8.24 -6.05
CA PRO A 20 9.64 8.99 -6.40
C PRO A 20 9.42 9.19 -7.90
N ASP A 21 10.51 9.43 -8.63
CA ASP A 21 10.54 9.39 -10.09
C ASP A 21 11.46 8.26 -10.56
N ALA A 22 10.85 7.13 -10.88
CA ALA A 22 11.49 5.93 -11.41
C ALA A 22 11.38 5.82 -12.93
N THR A 23 10.90 6.87 -13.61
CA THR A 23 10.52 6.80 -15.02
C THR A 23 11.66 6.33 -15.91
N GLN A 24 12.83 6.95 -15.79
CA GLN A 24 14.00 6.55 -16.57
C GLN A 24 14.51 5.16 -16.22
N THR A 25 14.45 4.78 -14.93
CA THR A 25 14.90 3.48 -14.45
C THR A 25 14.06 2.36 -15.08
N ILE A 26 12.75 2.53 -15.12
CA ILE A 26 11.81 1.54 -15.65
C ILE A 26 11.85 1.50 -17.18
N LEU A 27 11.97 2.63 -17.87
CA LEU A 27 12.11 2.65 -19.34
C LEU A 27 13.42 2.01 -19.82
N LYS A 28 14.46 1.97 -18.98
CA LYS A 28 15.71 1.25 -19.27
C LYS A 28 15.63 -0.24 -19.01
N GLU A 29 14.79 -0.68 -18.09
CA GLU A 29 14.64 -2.09 -17.72
C GLU A 29 14.14 -2.93 -18.90
N ASN A 30 13.17 -2.41 -19.63
CA ASN A 30 12.58 -3.11 -20.76
C ASN A 30 12.19 -2.13 -21.87
N MET A 31 12.72 -2.34 -23.06
CA MET A 31 12.43 -1.52 -24.24
C MET A 31 10.96 -1.57 -24.70
N PHE A 32 10.18 -2.54 -24.23
CA PHE A 32 8.75 -2.65 -24.48
C PHE A 32 7.88 -1.92 -23.44
N ASN A 33 8.48 -1.30 -22.42
CA ASN A 33 7.73 -0.47 -21.50
C ASN A 33 7.29 0.83 -22.20
N ASP A 34 6.00 1.13 -22.12
CA ASP A 34 5.46 2.41 -22.57
C ASP A 34 5.87 3.54 -21.61
N PRO A 35 6.08 4.78 -22.11
CA PRO A 35 6.23 5.94 -21.24
C PRO A 35 4.94 6.20 -20.43
N PRO A 36 5.06 6.84 -19.25
CA PRO A 36 3.88 7.24 -18.49
C PRO A 36 3.04 8.24 -19.30
N LYS A 37 1.72 8.26 -19.03
CA LYS A 37 0.80 9.25 -19.62
C LYS A 37 1.26 10.67 -19.26
N ALA A 38 0.92 11.65 -20.11
CA ALA A 38 1.23 13.05 -19.84
C ALA A 38 0.71 13.49 -18.45
N GLY A 39 1.56 14.17 -17.68
CA GLY A 39 1.26 14.58 -16.30
C GLY A 39 1.44 13.49 -15.24
N ASN A 40 1.84 12.29 -15.64
CA ASN A 40 2.17 11.18 -14.76
C ASN A 40 3.67 10.87 -14.75
N GLN A 41 4.09 10.13 -13.73
CA GLN A 41 5.42 9.53 -13.63
C GLN A 41 5.31 8.13 -13.02
N PHE A 42 6.35 7.32 -13.16
CA PHE A 42 6.44 6.07 -12.40
C PHE A 42 7.02 6.33 -11.01
N PHE A 43 6.38 5.81 -9.99
CA PHE A 43 6.87 5.78 -8.62
C PHE A 43 7.17 4.33 -8.25
N MET A 44 8.35 4.06 -7.69
CA MET A 44 8.76 2.71 -7.32
C MET A 44 9.14 2.65 -5.84
N ALA A 45 8.77 1.56 -5.18
CA ALA A 45 9.15 1.26 -3.81
C ALA A 45 9.74 -0.14 -3.73
N ARG A 46 10.87 -0.29 -3.02
CA ARG A 46 11.39 -1.59 -2.64
C ARG A 46 10.79 -1.99 -1.31
N VAL A 47 10.23 -3.19 -1.23
CA VAL A 47 9.61 -3.73 -0.03
C VAL A 47 10.23 -5.05 0.38
N ARG A 48 10.23 -5.32 1.69
CA ARG A 48 10.38 -6.67 2.25
C ARG A 48 9.02 -7.12 2.76
N VAL A 49 8.67 -8.35 2.43
CA VAL A 49 7.45 -9.01 2.91
C VAL A 49 7.85 -10.26 3.68
N SER A 50 7.37 -10.38 4.92
CA SER A 50 7.69 -11.50 5.82
C SER A 50 6.42 -12.21 6.28
N TYR A 51 6.46 -13.54 6.35
CA TYR A 51 5.32 -14.35 6.81
C TYR A 51 5.55 -14.86 8.23
N ASN A 52 4.73 -14.41 9.16
CA ASN A 52 4.73 -14.84 10.57
C ASN A 52 3.53 -15.75 10.92
N GLY A 53 2.69 -16.10 9.94
CA GLY A 53 1.64 -17.08 10.13
C GLY A 53 2.17 -18.52 10.15
N GLY A 54 1.31 -19.48 10.48
CA GLY A 54 1.64 -20.92 10.42
C GLY A 54 1.65 -21.46 8.98
N GLY A 55 2.45 -22.50 8.75
CA GLY A 55 2.55 -23.17 7.45
C GLY A 55 3.23 -22.31 6.38
N SER A 56 2.59 -22.20 5.22
CA SER A 56 3.06 -21.39 4.10
C SER A 56 1.90 -20.68 3.41
N LYS A 57 2.20 -19.55 2.76
CA LYS A 57 1.23 -18.72 2.06
C LYS A 57 1.91 -17.90 0.96
N SER A 58 1.20 -17.61 -0.12
CA SER A 58 1.63 -16.63 -1.13
C SER A 58 1.07 -15.24 -0.81
N PHE A 59 1.89 -14.20 -1.00
CA PHE A 59 1.49 -12.83 -0.66
C PHE A 59 0.57 -12.20 -1.72
N GLY A 60 0.86 -12.40 -3.01
CA GLY A 60 0.11 -11.77 -4.11
C GLY A 60 0.29 -10.25 -4.13
N GLY A 61 1.53 -9.77 -4.09
CA GLY A 61 1.85 -8.36 -3.85
C GLY A 61 1.19 -7.40 -4.84
N SER A 62 1.17 -7.76 -6.13
CA SER A 62 0.51 -6.96 -7.18
C SER A 62 -0.99 -6.74 -6.93
N PHE A 63 -1.68 -7.70 -6.31
CA PHE A 63 -3.12 -7.57 -6.03
C PHE A 63 -3.41 -6.77 -4.76
N ARG A 64 -2.46 -6.78 -3.82
CA ARG A 64 -2.60 -6.22 -2.47
C ARG A 64 -2.09 -4.80 -2.35
N LEU A 65 -0.88 -4.54 -2.85
CA LEU A 65 -0.15 -3.30 -2.61
C LEU A 65 -0.57 -2.23 -3.61
N ARG A 66 -1.41 -1.31 -3.13
CA ARG A 66 -1.91 -0.16 -3.88
C ARG A 66 -1.30 1.12 -3.35
N ALA A 67 -1.47 2.22 -4.08
CA ALA A 67 -1.04 3.53 -3.63
C ALA A 67 -2.15 4.58 -3.76
N MET A 68 -2.05 5.65 -3.01
CA MET A 68 -2.85 6.87 -3.20
C MET A 68 -2.04 8.09 -2.77
N GLY A 69 -2.35 9.24 -3.35
CA GLY A 69 -1.76 10.52 -2.97
C GLY A 69 -2.83 11.56 -2.62
N PRO A 70 -2.43 12.85 -2.56
CA PRO A 70 -3.31 13.97 -2.30
C PRO A 70 -4.53 14.08 -3.23
N SER A 71 -4.47 13.53 -4.45
CA SER A 71 -5.63 13.52 -5.36
C SER A 71 -6.77 12.60 -4.90
N ALA A 72 -6.58 11.82 -3.85
CA ALA A 72 -7.55 10.88 -3.27
C ALA A 72 -8.06 9.81 -4.26
N ILE A 73 -7.26 9.49 -5.27
CA ILE A 73 -7.53 8.42 -6.23
C ILE A 73 -6.56 7.26 -5.97
N GLY A 74 -7.08 6.03 -6.02
CA GLY A 74 -6.28 4.82 -5.86
C GLY A 74 -5.52 4.46 -7.14
N TYR A 75 -4.28 4.02 -6.97
CA TYR A 75 -3.42 3.47 -8.01
C TYR A 75 -3.24 1.97 -7.77
N SER A 76 -3.58 1.16 -8.77
CA SER A 76 -3.32 -0.29 -8.77
C SER A 76 -2.12 -0.63 -9.65
N THR A 77 -1.46 -1.76 -9.42
CA THR A 77 -0.34 -2.20 -10.28
C THR A 77 -0.79 -2.71 -11.66
N PHE A 78 -2.11 -2.76 -11.92
CA PHE A 78 -2.68 -3.21 -13.20
C PHE A 78 -3.21 -2.03 -14.02
N GLU A 79 -4.20 -1.31 -13.52
CA GLU A 79 -4.78 -0.14 -14.22
C GLU A 79 -3.78 1.03 -14.31
N ASN A 80 -2.88 1.10 -13.33
CA ASN A 80 -1.80 2.07 -13.26
C ASN A 80 -0.44 1.36 -13.30
N SER A 81 -0.33 0.32 -14.14
CA SER A 81 0.91 -0.43 -14.32
C SER A 81 2.07 0.49 -14.74
N ALA A 82 3.24 0.18 -14.20
CA ALA A 82 4.51 0.76 -14.62
C ALA A 82 5.24 -0.13 -15.66
N GLY A 83 4.62 -1.21 -16.12
CA GLY A 83 5.26 -2.21 -16.99
C GLY A 83 6.21 -3.13 -16.21
N VAL A 84 7.27 -3.57 -16.87
CA VAL A 84 8.31 -4.40 -16.26
C VAL A 84 9.24 -3.54 -15.42
N THR A 85 9.34 -3.84 -14.13
CA THR A 85 10.19 -3.12 -13.18
C THR A 85 11.46 -3.89 -12.86
N PRO A 86 12.58 -3.22 -12.53
CA PRO A 86 13.76 -3.90 -12.02
C PRO A 86 13.47 -4.62 -10.69
N ASP A 87 13.95 -5.86 -10.58
CA ASP A 87 13.82 -6.72 -9.40
C ASP A 87 12.38 -6.76 -8.84
N PRO A 88 11.38 -7.21 -9.63
CA PRO A 88 9.99 -7.21 -9.20
C PRO A 88 9.81 -8.12 -7.97
N LEU A 89 8.92 -7.73 -7.05
CA LEU A 89 8.58 -8.56 -5.90
C LEU A 89 8.11 -9.95 -6.39
N PRO A 90 8.75 -11.06 -5.96
CA PRO A 90 8.38 -12.38 -6.45
C PRO A 90 7.05 -12.85 -5.86
N ASP A 91 6.30 -13.65 -6.61
CA ASP A 91 5.05 -14.28 -6.16
C ASP A 91 5.26 -15.63 -5.44
N SER A 92 6.49 -15.89 -4.98
CA SER A 92 6.86 -17.13 -4.29
C SER A 92 5.99 -17.40 -3.06
N GLU A 93 5.70 -18.68 -2.81
CA GLU A 93 5.17 -19.12 -1.54
C GLU A 93 6.21 -18.91 -0.43
N VAL A 94 5.78 -18.36 0.70
CA VAL A 94 6.65 -18.06 1.85
C VAL A 94 6.20 -18.92 3.03
N PHE A 95 7.14 -19.66 3.60
CA PHE A 95 6.94 -20.47 4.81
C PHE A 95 7.09 -19.62 6.06
N SER A 96 6.54 -20.09 7.20
CA SER A 96 6.65 -19.40 8.50
C SER A 96 8.09 -18.97 8.80
N GLY A 97 8.28 -17.69 9.12
CA GLY A 97 9.58 -17.06 9.39
C GLY A 97 10.36 -16.64 8.13
N GLY A 98 9.87 -16.96 6.93
CA GLY A 98 10.47 -16.59 5.66
C GLY A 98 10.17 -15.15 5.24
N SER A 99 10.94 -14.66 4.26
CA SER A 99 10.74 -13.34 3.67
C SER A 99 11.13 -13.30 2.20
N ILE A 100 10.47 -12.42 1.46
CA ILE A 100 10.81 -12.04 0.08
C ILE A 100 11.03 -10.53 -0.01
N GLU A 101 11.81 -10.10 -0.99
CA GLU A 101 12.04 -8.69 -1.29
C GLU A 101 11.89 -8.42 -2.77
N GLY A 102 11.55 -7.18 -3.10
CA GLY A 102 11.57 -6.70 -4.47
C GLY A 102 10.83 -5.38 -4.60
N SER A 103 10.68 -4.95 -5.85
CA SER A 103 10.09 -3.68 -6.24
C SER A 103 8.60 -3.84 -6.53
N ILE A 104 7.84 -2.82 -6.14
CA ILE A 104 6.48 -2.55 -6.61
C ILE A 104 6.48 -1.14 -7.19
N ALA A 105 5.75 -0.93 -8.29
CA ALA A 105 5.65 0.39 -8.91
C ALA A 105 4.25 0.68 -9.42
N TRP A 106 3.95 1.98 -9.49
CA TRP A 106 2.70 2.51 -10.01
C TRP A 106 2.97 3.71 -10.93
N GLN A 107 2.12 3.88 -11.92
CA GLN A 107 1.99 5.12 -12.68
C GLN A 107 1.07 6.09 -11.93
N ILE A 108 1.64 7.14 -11.36
CA ILE A 108 0.92 8.11 -10.53
C ILE A 108 0.87 9.48 -11.21
N LYS A 109 -0.04 10.35 -10.79
CA LYS A 109 0.06 11.78 -11.14
C LYS A 109 1.33 12.35 -10.53
N SER A 110 2.08 13.15 -11.26
CA SER A 110 3.29 13.79 -10.73
C SER A 110 2.98 14.69 -9.52
N SER A 111 1.77 15.25 -9.44
CA SER A 111 1.29 16.02 -8.28
C SER A 111 1.20 15.21 -6.99
N ASP A 112 1.13 13.88 -7.08
CA ASP A 112 0.91 13.00 -5.93
C ASP A 112 2.22 12.44 -5.35
N ALA A 113 3.34 12.58 -6.07
CA ALA A 113 4.61 11.93 -5.76
C ALA A 113 5.23 12.33 -4.42
N SER A 114 5.04 13.58 -3.99
CA SER A 114 5.63 14.14 -2.76
C SER A 114 4.95 13.65 -1.48
N SER A 115 3.78 13.02 -1.58
CA SER A 115 3.00 12.57 -0.42
C SER A 115 2.23 11.28 -0.71
N LEU A 116 2.81 10.42 -1.54
CA LEU A 116 2.23 9.11 -1.85
C LEU A 116 2.24 8.21 -0.61
N VAL A 117 1.20 7.40 -0.47
CA VAL A 117 1.06 6.39 0.58
C VAL A 117 0.67 5.07 -0.03
N MET A 118 1.36 4.01 0.38
CA MET A 118 1.01 2.63 0.02
C MET A 118 -0.04 2.11 0.99
N TYR A 119 -0.96 1.28 0.52
CA TYR A 119 -1.93 0.61 1.38
C TYR A 119 -2.22 -0.82 0.92
N ASP A 120 -2.61 -1.66 1.86
CA ASP A 120 -3.08 -3.02 1.58
C ASP A 120 -4.55 -3.00 1.19
N SER A 121 -4.88 -3.75 0.13
CA SER A 121 -6.23 -4.00 -0.34
C SER A 121 -6.45 -5.51 -0.45
N PRO A 122 -6.74 -6.19 0.68
CA PRO A 122 -6.92 -7.63 0.69
C PRO A 122 -8.10 -8.06 -0.19
N LEU A 123 -7.93 -9.15 -0.94
CA LEU A 123 -8.90 -9.63 -1.93
C LEU A 123 -10.25 -10.09 -1.33
N PHE A 124 -10.27 -10.48 -0.05
CA PHE A 124 -11.43 -11.11 0.61
C PHE A 124 -11.86 -10.43 1.93
N SER A 125 -11.30 -9.25 2.24
CA SER A 125 -11.64 -8.47 3.44
C SER A 125 -12.14 -7.10 3.01
N SER A 126 -13.35 -6.74 3.44
CA SER A 126 -14.11 -5.62 2.88
C SER A 126 -14.10 -4.34 3.73
N SER A 127 -13.34 -4.26 4.82
CA SER A 127 -13.43 -3.09 5.71
C SER A 127 -12.12 -2.50 6.23
N ASP A 128 -11.05 -3.28 6.39
CA ASP A 128 -9.85 -2.77 7.06
C ASP A 128 -8.70 -2.65 6.05
N ARG A 129 -8.32 -1.40 5.73
CA ARG A 129 -7.15 -1.06 4.91
C ARG A 129 -6.02 -0.60 5.83
N THR A 130 -4.84 -1.18 5.66
CA THR A 130 -3.64 -0.76 6.39
C THR A 130 -2.80 0.16 5.51
N TYR A 131 -2.42 1.33 6.03
CA TYR A 131 -1.70 2.38 5.29
C TYR A 131 -0.24 2.48 5.75
N MET A 132 0.67 2.70 4.79
CA MET A 132 2.10 2.80 4.98
C MET A 132 2.62 4.07 4.31
N ALA A 133 3.01 5.04 5.14
CA ALA A 133 3.57 6.30 4.67
C ALA A 133 5.02 6.13 4.21
N PHE A 134 5.32 6.70 3.05
CA PHE A 134 6.67 6.75 2.51
C PHE A 134 7.53 7.86 3.14
N TYR A 135 6.91 8.93 3.63
CA TYR A 135 7.61 10.06 4.24
C TYR A 135 7.28 10.15 5.74
N GLY A 136 8.30 10.42 6.55
CA GLY A 136 8.15 10.65 7.99
C GLY A 136 7.73 12.08 8.27
N GLY A 137 6.44 12.30 8.51
CA GLY A 137 5.87 13.57 8.94
C GLY A 137 4.48 13.34 9.53
N PRO A 138 3.94 14.27 10.34
CA PRO A 138 2.59 14.16 10.86
C PRO A 138 1.62 14.25 9.68
N ILE A 139 1.09 13.10 9.25
CA ILE A 139 0.08 13.12 8.21
C ILE A 139 -1.26 13.39 8.90
N ALA A 140 -1.85 14.55 8.60
CA ALA A 140 -3.21 14.87 9.00
C ALA A 140 -4.20 14.01 8.20
N TYR A 141 -4.34 12.75 8.59
CA TYR A 141 -5.31 11.82 8.02
C TYR A 141 -6.65 11.80 8.79
N SER A 142 -6.80 12.63 9.83
CA SER A 142 -7.96 12.60 10.72
C SER A 142 -9.28 12.96 10.06
N SER A 143 -9.29 13.56 8.86
CA SER A 143 -10.53 13.93 8.15
C SER A 143 -10.93 12.97 7.04
N LEU A 144 -10.16 11.91 6.74
CA LEU A 144 -10.44 10.98 5.64
C LEU A 144 -10.80 9.56 6.11
N PHE A 145 -10.65 9.26 7.40
CA PHE A 145 -10.87 7.91 7.96
C PHE A 145 -11.86 7.89 9.12
N SER A 146 -12.79 8.85 9.23
CA SER A 146 -13.89 8.70 10.18
C SER A 146 -14.86 7.64 9.64
N SER A 147 -14.69 6.40 10.12
CA SER A 147 -15.82 5.50 10.21
C SER A 147 -16.66 5.97 11.40
N ASP A 148 -17.57 6.91 11.13
CA ASP A 148 -18.58 7.33 12.12
C ASP A 148 -19.46 6.12 12.45
N LYS A 149 -19.06 5.37 13.47
CA LYS A 149 -19.96 4.52 14.27
C LYS A 149 -20.22 5.25 15.59
N GLU A 150 -20.94 6.35 15.51
CA GLU A 150 -21.61 6.92 16.69
C GLU A 150 -22.75 5.98 17.10
N TRP A 151 -22.48 5.08 18.04
CA TRP A 151 -23.54 4.54 18.90
C TRP A 151 -23.46 5.23 20.26
N ALA A 152 -24.27 6.28 20.35
CA ALA A 152 -24.89 6.87 21.54
C ALA A 152 -24.36 6.42 22.93
N GLN A 153 -23.37 7.14 23.45
CA GLN A 153 -23.42 7.54 24.86
C GLN A 153 -24.51 8.62 25.01
N LYS A 154 -25.77 8.20 25.20
CA LYS A 154 -26.79 9.07 25.80
C LYS A 154 -27.46 8.32 26.93
N GLY A 155 -27.16 8.78 28.15
CA GLY A 155 -27.66 8.23 29.39
C GLY A 155 -29.18 8.30 29.49
N TYR A 156 -29.75 7.29 30.14
CA TYR A 156 -31.10 7.35 30.66
C TYR A 156 -31.01 7.58 32.17
N GLY A 157 -31.36 8.80 32.56
CA GLY A 157 -31.69 9.16 33.92
C GLY A 157 -33.01 8.52 34.36
N LYS A 158 -33.06 8.20 35.66
CA LYS A 158 -34.22 7.99 36.54
C LYS A 158 -35.63 8.03 35.92
N MET A 159 -36.35 6.91 36.06
CA MET A 159 -37.79 6.90 36.41
C MET A 159 -37.88 6.05 37.70
N GLY A 160 -38.46 6.48 38.81
CA GLY A 160 -39.75 7.13 38.98
C GLY A 160 -40.75 6.05 39.40
N ARG A 161 -40.76 5.68 40.69
CA ARG A 161 -41.80 4.83 41.29
C ARG A 161 -43.09 5.64 41.40
N TYR A 162 -44.19 5.11 40.90
CA TYR A 162 -45.51 5.07 41.54
C TYR A 162 -46.26 3.86 41.01
#